data_AF-A0A3D5CZB5-F1
#
_entry.id   AF-A0A3D5CZB5-F1
#
_cell.length_a   1.000
_cell.length_b   1.000
_cell.length_c   1.000
_cell.angle_alpha   90.00
_cell.angle_beta   90.00
_cell.angle_gamma   90.00
#
_symmetry.space_group_name_H-M   'P 1'
#
loop_
_entity.id
_entity.type
_entity.pdbx_description
1 polymer ?
#
loop_
_entity_poly.entity_id
_entity_poly.type
_entity_poly.pdbx_seq_one_letter_code
_entity_poly.pdbx_strand_id
1 'polypeptide(L)'
;MYKYRHDVSNRTVYRFPIEPFMTEAMHRGKRAGWNVYMEVTITCANNRFLNNRWEKDVVNFPRQFFDTRYSREEALAYFHSNNDPRGEEIDQELYQRLQKQYENEARNNS
;
A
#
# COMPACT_ATOMS: atom_id res chain seq x y z
N MET A 1 13.43 1.28 -2.20
CA MET A 1 13.49 1.39 -0.73
C MET A 1 12.05 1.43 -0.21
N TYR A 2 11.76 0.82 0.95
CA TYR A 2 10.39 0.65 1.47
C TYR A 2 10.16 1.42 2.77
N LYS A 3 8.90 1.77 3.04
CA LYS A 3 8.38 2.17 4.35
C LYS A 3 7.55 1.05 4.95
N TYR A 4 7.42 1.08 6.27
CA TYR A 4 6.67 0.12 7.04
C TYR A 4 5.76 0.85 8.02
N ARG A 5 4.50 0.41 8.13
CA ARG A 5 3.54 0.96 9.10
C ARG A 5 2.85 -0.13 9.89
N HIS A 6 2.48 0.20 11.12
CA HIS A 6 1.71 -0.66 12.00
C HIS A 6 0.43 0.04 12.46
N ASP A 7 -0.71 -0.50 12.03
CA ASP A 7 -2.01 -0.20 12.60
C ASP A 7 -2.28 -1.16 13.75
N VAL A 8 -1.98 -0.69 14.97
CA VAL A 8 -2.17 -1.45 16.22
C VAL A 8 -3.64 -1.83 16.42
N SER A 9 -4.56 -0.90 16.11
CA SER A 9 -5.99 -1.09 16.33
C SER A 9 -6.55 -2.24 15.49
N ASN A 10 -6.10 -2.32 14.23
CA ASN A 10 -6.50 -3.38 13.32
C ASN A 10 -5.54 -4.57 13.30
N ARG A 11 -4.50 -4.56 14.15
CA ARG A 11 -3.43 -5.58 14.19
C ARG A 11 -2.92 -5.90 12.78
N THR A 12 -2.56 -4.85 12.04
CA THR A 12 -2.17 -4.93 10.64
C THR A 12 -0.86 -4.22 10.40
N VAL A 13 0.06 -4.87 9.69
CA VAL A 13 1.30 -4.23 9.21
C VAL A 13 1.26 -4.05 7.70
N TYR A 14 1.87 -2.95 7.24
CA TYR A 14 1.93 -2.54 5.85
C TYR A 14 3.38 -2.40 5.40
N ARG A 15 3.68 -2.81 4.17
CA ARG A 15 4.93 -2.51 3.47
C ARG A 15 4.62 -1.90 2.11
N PHE A 16 5.23 -0.77 1.81
CA PHE A 16 4.97 -0.02 0.59
C PHE A 16 6.22 0.78 0.18
N PRO A 17 6.41 1.11 -1.11
CA PRO A 17 7.59 1.85 -1.54
C PRO A 17 7.61 3.27 -0.93
N ILE A 18 8.81 3.82 -0.69
CA ILE A 18 8.94 5.21 -0.19
C ILE A 18 8.29 6.21 -1.13
N GLU A 19 8.46 5.99 -2.43
CA GLU A 19 7.85 6.80 -3.49
C GLU A 19 6.94 5.91 -4.35
N PRO A 20 5.73 6.38 -4.69
CA PRO A 20 4.86 5.68 -5.61
C PRO A 20 5.46 5.73 -7.02
N PHE A 21 5.08 4.76 -7.84
CA PHE A 21 5.42 4.76 -9.25
C PHE A 21 4.57 5.79 -9.97
N MET A 22 5.21 6.58 -10.82
CA MET A 22 4.53 7.60 -11.60
C MET A 22 5.02 7.59 -13.04
N THR A 23 4.06 7.63 -13.97
CA THR A 23 4.32 7.66 -15.40
C THR A 23 3.49 8.75 -16.06
N GLU A 24 4.06 9.38 -17.09
CA GLU A 24 3.30 10.31 -17.92
C GLU A 24 2.20 9.56 -18.68
N ALA A 25 0.98 10.05 -18.56
CA ALA A 25 -0.12 9.61 -19.40
C ALA A 25 -0.04 10.37 -20.72
N MET A 26 -0.04 9.65 -21.84
CA MET A 26 -0.01 10.26 -23.18
C MET A 26 -1.35 10.04 -23.88
N HIS A 27 -1.87 11.09 -24.52
CA HIS A 27 -3.04 11.01 -25.39
C HIS A 27 -2.72 11.69 -26.72
N ARG A 28 -2.80 10.91 -27.82
CA ARG A 28 -2.50 11.39 -29.18
C ARG A 28 -1.13 12.10 -29.29
N GLY A 29 -0.11 11.56 -28.62
CA GLY A 29 1.26 12.11 -28.64
C GLY A 29 1.47 13.36 -27.79
N LYS A 30 0.47 13.83 -27.04
CA LYS A 30 0.60 14.93 -26.07
C LYS A 30 0.44 14.41 -24.65
N ARG A 31 1.12 15.04 -23.70
CA ARG A 31 0.94 14.75 -22.27
C ARG A 31 -0.50 15.03 -21.87
N ALA A 32 -1.18 14.00 -21.39
CA ALA A 32 -2.55 14.04 -20.89
C ALA A 32 -2.61 14.14 -19.36
N GLY A 33 -1.52 13.85 -18.65
CA GLY A 33 -1.45 13.88 -17.20
C GLY A 33 -0.43 12.91 -16.63
N TRP A 34 -0.70 12.42 -15.41
CA TRP A 34 0.13 11.51 -14.64
C TRP A 34 -0.70 10.30 -14.18
N ASN A 35 -0.19 9.10 -14.38
CA ASN A 35 -0.66 7.92 -13.67
C ASN A 35 0.24 7.72 -12.45
N VAL A 36 -0.34 7.65 -11.26
CA VAL A 36 0.37 7.36 -10.01
C VAL A 36 -0.19 6.08 -9.42
N TYR A 37 0.67 5.16 -9.01
CA TYR A 37 0.27 3.91 -8.36
C TYR A 37 1.32 3.44 -7.36
N MET A 38 0.90 2.67 -6.36
CA MET A 38 1.82 1.96 -5.46
C MET A 38 1.31 0.55 -5.18
N GLU A 39 2.23 -0.36 -4.89
CA GLU A 39 1.90 -1.67 -4.33
C GLU A 39 2.05 -1.62 -2.81
N VAL A 40 1.00 -2.00 -2.09
CA VAL A 40 0.96 -2.08 -0.63
C VAL A 40 0.78 -3.54 -0.24
N THR A 41 1.80 -4.15 0.37
CA THR A 41 1.67 -5.46 1.00
C THR A 41 0.99 -5.31 2.37
N ILE A 42 0.03 -6.18 2.67
CA ILE A 42 -0.81 -6.12 3.87
C ILE A 42 -0.72 -7.44 4.62
N THR A 43 -0.41 -7.39 5.92
CA THR A 43 -0.45 -8.56 6.80
C THR A 43 -1.30 -8.26 8.01
N CYS A 44 -2.42 -8.97 8.15
CA CYS A 44 -3.43 -8.74 9.18
C CYS A 44 -3.57 -9.97 10.08
N ALA A 45 -3.42 -9.80 11.40
CA ALA A 45 -3.38 -10.91 12.36
C ALA A 45 -4.68 -11.74 12.41
N ASN A 46 -5.82 -11.09 12.15
CA ASN A 46 -7.15 -11.72 12.16
C ASN A 46 -7.63 -12.11 10.76
N ASN A 47 -6.74 -12.16 9.76
CA ASN A 47 -7.09 -12.71 8.45
C ASN A 47 -7.34 -14.22 8.56
N ARG A 48 -8.07 -14.79 7.60
CA ARG A 48 -8.42 -16.21 7.53
C ARG A 48 -8.18 -16.73 6.12
N PHE A 49 -7.70 -17.96 6.00
CA PHE A 49 -7.54 -18.62 4.71
C PHE A 49 -8.69 -19.61 4.49
N LEU A 50 -9.72 -19.19 3.75
CA LEU A 50 -10.94 -19.96 3.52
C LEU A 50 -11.12 -20.18 2.02
N ASN A 51 -11.51 -21.39 1.62
CA ASN A 51 -11.77 -21.74 0.20
C ASN A 51 -10.58 -21.39 -0.72
N ASN A 52 -9.36 -21.71 -0.27
CA ASN A 52 -8.12 -21.45 -1.01
C ASN A 52 -7.85 -19.96 -1.31
N ARG A 53 -8.41 -19.05 -0.52
CA ARG A 53 -8.18 -17.60 -0.62
C ARG A 53 -8.13 -16.95 0.76
N TRP A 54 -7.41 -15.83 0.85
CA TRP A 54 -7.49 -14.95 2.02
C TRP A 54 -8.83 -14.23 2.05
N GLU A 55 -9.43 -14.08 3.23
CA GLU A 55 -10.66 -13.33 3.42
C GLU A 55 -10.45 -11.81 3.26
N LYS A 56 -9.34 -11.30 3.78
CA LYS A 56 -8.90 -9.91 3.62
C LYS A 56 -7.75 -9.81 2.62
N ASP A 57 -7.69 -8.68 1.92
CA ASP A 57 -6.63 -8.39 0.95
C ASP A 57 -5.25 -8.47 1.60
N VAL A 58 -4.35 -9.18 0.93
CA VAL A 58 -2.92 -9.28 1.29
C VAL A 58 -2.04 -8.35 0.46
N VAL A 59 -2.61 -7.78 -0.61
CA VAL A 59 -1.98 -6.75 -1.44
C VAL A 59 -3.07 -5.77 -1.88
N ASN A 60 -2.77 -4.47 -1.82
CA ASN A 60 -3.59 -3.41 -2.40
C ASN A 60 -2.75 -2.62 -3.42
N PHE A 61 -3.40 -2.21 -4.52
CA PHE A 61 -2.79 -1.48 -5.63
C PHE A 61 -3.54 -0.16 -5.89
N PRO A 62 -3.47 0.83 -4.98
CA PRO A 62 -4.05 2.13 -5.24
C PRO A 62 -3.44 2.72 -6.52
N ARG A 63 -4.32 3.20 -7.39
CA ARG A 63 -3.97 3.83 -8.67
C ARG A 63 -4.86 5.04 -8.90
N GLN A 64 -4.26 6.16 -9.28
CA GLN A 64 -4.98 7.38 -9.60
C GLN A 64 -4.41 8.02 -10.87
N PHE A 65 -5.29 8.67 -11.61
CA PHE A 65 -4.93 9.50 -12.76
C PHE A 65 -5.15 10.96 -12.40
N PHE A 66 -4.15 11.79 -12.69
CA PHE A 66 -4.20 13.24 -12.53
C PHE A 66 -4.04 13.86 -13.90
N ASP A 67 -4.98 14.70 -14.32
CA ASP A 67 -4.90 15.35 -15.63
C ASP A 67 -3.82 16.45 -15.67
N THR A 68 -3.75 17.15 -16.80
CA THR A 68 -2.74 18.19 -17.06
C THR A 68 -2.79 19.40 -16.13
N ARG A 69 -3.84 19.54 -15.29
CA ARG A 69 -3.93 20.65 -14.31
C ARG A 69 -2.98 20.47 -13.15
N TYR A 70 -2.53 19.25 -12.87
CA TYR A 70 -1.63 18.94 -11.77
C TYR A 70 -0.17 18.93 -12.24
N SER A 71 0.69 19.57 -11.45
CA SER A 71 2.12 19.33 -11.54
C SER A 71 2.46 17.90 -11.09
N ARG A 72 3.70 17.48 -11.38
CA ARG A 72 4.21 16.18 -10.96
C ARG A 72 4.19 16.07 -9.42
N GLU A 73 4.63 17.12 -8.75
CA GLU A 73 4.73 17.20 -7.29
C GLU A 73 3.35 17.25 -6.63
N GLU A 74 2.40 17.98 -7.22
CA GLU A 74 1.02 18.03 -6.75
C GLU A 74 0.34 16.66 -6.87
N ALA A 75 0.49 15.98 -8.01
CA ALA A 75 -0.04 14.64 -8.22
C ALA A 75 0.48 13.64 -7.17
N LEU A 76 1.78 13.69 -6.87
CA LEU A 76 2.38 12.87 -5.81
C LEU A 76 1.85 13.21 -4.42
N ALA A 77 1.78 14.50 -4.07
CA ALA A 77 1.30 14.94 -2.76
C ALA A 77 -0.17 14.54 -2.53
N TYR A 78 -1.03 14.73 -3.53
CA TYR A 78 -2.43 14.29 -3.48
C TYR A 78 -2.55 12.76 -3.42
N PHE A 79 -1.68 12.03 -4.11
CA PHE A 79 -1.71 10.58 -4.06
C PHE A 79 -1.38 10.07 -2.66
N HIS A 80 -0.31 10.58 -2.04
CA HIS A 80 0.08 10.24 -0.67
C HIS A 80 -1.00 10.58 0.35
N SER A 81 -1.59 11.79 0.27
CA SER A 81 -2.61 12.21 1.23
C SER A 81 -3.85 11.30 1.27
N ASN A 82 -4.14 10.61 0.15
CA ASN A 82 -5.32 9.76 0.02
C ASN A 82 -5.04 8.27 0.17
N ASN A 83 -3.81 7.82 -0.11
CA ASN A 83 -3.51 6.38 -0.26
C ASN A 83 -2.43 5.87 0.72
N ASP A 84 -1.80 6.74 1.52
CA ASP A 84 -0.83 6.28 2.51
C ASP A 84 -1.51 5.35 3.54
N PRO A 85 -0.94 4.16 3.81
CA PRO A 85 -1.51 3.23 4.78
C PRO A 85 -1.62 3.84 6.19
N ARG A 86 -2.65 3.45 6.94
CA ARG A 86 -2.85 3.93 8.32
C ARG A 86 -1.78 3.36 9.28
N GLY A 87 -1.70 3.94 10.47
CA GLY A 87 -0.82 3.48 11.54
C GLY A 87 0.47 4.27 11.66
N GLU A 88 1.26 3.88 12.66
CA GLU A 88 2.54 4.50 12.97
C GLU A 88 3.65 3.93 12.09
N GLU A 89 4.63 4.76 11.73
CA GLU A 89 5.82 4.30 11.02
C GLU A 89 6.71 3.48 11.95
N ILE A 90 7.15 2.32 11.46
CA ILE A 90 8.02 1.41 12.20
C ILE A 90 9.25 1.09 11.35
N ASP A 91 10.32 0.63 12.00
CA ASP A 91 11.48 0.13 11.29
C ASP A 91 11.24 -1.25 10.66
N GLN A 92 12.19 -1.66 9.81
CA GLN A 92 12.13 -2.94 9.10
C GLN A 92 12.19 -4.15 10.05
N GLU A 93 12.95 -4.06 11.14
CA GLU A 93 13.15 -5.18 12.08
C GLU A 93 11.85 -5.49 12.83
N LEU A 94 11.20 -4.45 13.35
CA LEU A 94 9.91 -4.53 14.00
C LEU A 94 8.84 -5.04 13.02
N TYR A 95 8.86 -4.54 11.77
CA TYR A 95 7.94 -5.01 10.73
C TYR A 95 8.08 -6.51 10.50
N GLN A 96 9.30 -7.02 10.31
CA GLN A 96 9.52 -8.44 10.04
C GLN A 96 9.06 -9.32 11.21
N ARG A 97 9.30 -8.88 12.46
CA ARG A 97 8.84 -9.58 13.65
C ARG A 97 7.32 -9.64 13.73
N LEU A 98 6.64 -8.51 13.56
CA LEU A 98 5.17 -8.42 13.59
C LEU A 98 4.54 -9.16 12.42
N GLN A 99 5.10 -9.05 11.21
CA GLN A 99 4.63 -9.77 10.04
C GLN A 99 4.60 -11.28 10.31
N LYS A 100 5.72 -11.85 10.77
CA LYS A 100 5.82 -13.29 11.08
C LYS A 100 4.83 -13.70 12.16
N GLN A 101 4.67 -12.88 13.20
CA GLN A 101 3.69 -13.12 14.25
C GLN A 101 2.27 -13.15 13.68
N TYR A 102 1.87 -12.14 12.92
CA TYR A 102 0.53 -11.99 12.37
C TYR A 102 0.20 -13.03 11.30
N GLU A 103 1.17 -13.46 10.49
CA GLU A 103 1.00 -14.57 9.56
C GLU A 103 0.70 -15.89 10.29
N ASN A 104 1.39 -16.16 11.41
CA ASN A 104 1.13 -17.33 12.23
C ASN A 104 -0.27 -17.28 12.86
N GLU A 105 -0.65 -16.12 13.42
CA GLU A 105 -2.00 -15.92 13.97
C GLU A 105 -3.09 -16.09 12.91
N ALA A 106 -2.91 -15.51 11.72
CA ALA A 106 -3.86 -15.62 10.63
C ALA A 106 -4.06 -17.06 10.16
N ARG A 107 -2.99 -17.85 10.10
CA ARG A 107 -3.06 -19.29 9.76
C ARG A 107 -3.82 -20.10 10.80
N ASN A 108 -3.67 -19.76 12.08
CA ASN A 108 -4.38 -20.43 13.18
C ASN A 108 -5.88 -20.07 13.24
N ASN A 109 -6.33 -19.05 12.50
CA ASN A 109 -7.75 -18.69 12.39
C ASN A 109 -8.50 -19.46 11.29
N SER A 110 -7.85 -20.41 10.63
CA SER A 110 -8.41 -21.21 9.52
C SER A 110 -9.30 -22.34 10.01
#